data_AF-A0A1M5HYP8-F1
#
_entry.id   AF-A0A1M5HYP8-F1
#
_cell.length_a   1.000
_cell.length_b   1.000
_cell.length_c   1.000
_cell.angle_alpha   90.00
_cell.angle_beta   90.00
_cell.angle_gamma   90.00
#
_symmetry.space_group_name_H-M   'P 1'
#
loop_
_entity.id
_entity.type
_entity.pdbx_description
1 polymer ?
#
loop_
_entity_poly.entity_id
_entity_poly.type
_entity_poly.pdbx_seq_one_letter_code
_entity_poly.pdbx_strand_id
1 'polypeptide(L)'
;MSINSIFQFLVPKDKKFFPLFEEASSNLIELASNLHEAVNLPLKEREILFQKIDELEQKGEDITRQTNLELSRNFITPFDREDIHTLITSIDNVADYLHGASSRMRLYQVDKITKSIRKMTEINLEACQNIDSAVKELRNLQNFKVIKDACARINKLENKSDNVYNKAVFEIFENETDAKNIIKYKEVLSVLESATDKCKSVANILESISVKHS
;
A
#
# COMPACT_ATOMS: atom_id res chain seq x y z
N MET A 1 12.80 2.13 -41.00
CA MET A 1 12.21 2.54 -39.72
C MET A 1 11.00 3.39 -40.03
N SER A 2 9.81 2.94 -39.64
CA SER A 2 8.55 3.64 -39.92
C SER A 2 8.50 4.94 -39.13
N ILE A 3 8.01 6.03 -39.75
CA ILE A 3 7.84 7.35 -39.13
C ILE A 3 7.10 7.28 -37.78
N ASN A 4 6.26 6.26 -37.58
CA ASN A 4 5.58 5.99 -36.30
C ASN A 4 6.53 5.71 -35.12
N SER A 5 7.73 5.18 -35.35
CA SER A 5 8.70 4.93 -34.26
C SER A 5 9.37 6.21 -33.78
N ILE A 6 9.49 7.22 -34.64
CA ILE A 6 10.09 8.52 -34.30
C ILE A 6 9.10 9.35 -33.46
N PHE A 7 7.80 9.26 -33.72
CA PHE A 7 6.76 9.96 -32.94
C PHE A 7 6.49 9.35 -31.57
N GLN A 8 6.78 8.07 -31.34
CA GLN A 8 6.75 7.48 -29.98
C GLN A 8 7.79 8.10 -29.04
N PHE A 9 8.87 8.68 -29.59
CA PHE A 9 9.91 9.36 -28.81
C PHE A 9 9.47 10.75 -28.30
N LEU A 10 8.41 11.32 -28.89
CA LEU A 10 7.86 12.64 -28.55
C LEU A 10 6.62 12.56 -27.64
N VAL A 11 6.37 11.41 -27.00
CA VAL A 11 5.29 11.30 -26.02
C VAL A 11 5.64 12.19 -24.82
N PRO A 12 4.78 13.16 -24.45
CA PRO A 12 5.04 14.05 -23.32
C PRO A 12 5.33 13.25 -22.05
N LYS A 13 6.26 13.77 -21.22
CA LYS A 13 6.72 13.20 -19.94
C LYS A 13 5.58 12.70 -19.02
N ASP A 14 4.39 13.25 -19.20
CA ASP A 14 3.19 13.10 -18.37
C ASP A 14 2.28 11.89 -18.66
N LYS A 15 2.39 11.26 -19.84
CA LYS A 15 1.31 10.37 -20.33
C LYS A 15 1.45 8.88 -19.97
N LYS A 16 2.60 8.45 -19.45
CA LYS A 16 2.86 7.02 -19.18
C LYS A 16 3.03 6.69 -17.71
N PHE A 17 3.96 7.36 -17.03
CA PHE A 17 4.32 7.00 -15.64
C PHE A 17 3.28 7.44 -14.62
N PHE A 18 2.80 8.69 -14.66
CA PHE A 18 1.80 9.15 -13.68
C PHE A 18 0.49 8.35 -13.71
N PRO A 19 -0.10 7.99 -14.88
CA PRO A 19 -1.24 7.08 -14.90
C PRO A 19 -0.97 5.74 -14.21
N LEU A 20 0.23 5.16 -14.37
CA LEU A 20 0.59 3.90 -13.70
C LEU A 20 0.71 4.08 -12.19
N PHE A 21 1.25 5.20 -11.70
CA PHE A 21 1.30 5.47 -10.27
C PHE A 21 -0.10 5.64 -9.68
N GLU A 22 -0.96 6.40 -10.36
CA GLU A 22 -2.36 6.61 -9.95
C GLU A 22 -3.16 5.29 -9.98
N GLU A 23 -2.91 4.44 -10.97
CA GLU A 23 -3.51 3.11 -11.03
C GLU A 23 -3.03 2.23 -9.86
N ALA A 24 -1.72 2.24 -9.55
CA ALA A 24 -1.16 1.50 -8.43
C ALA A 24 -1.72 1.97 -7.08
N SER A 25 -1.81 3.28 -6.85
CA SER A 25 -2.35 3.83 -5.60
C SER A 25 -3.86 3.61 -5.47
N SER A 26 -4.61 3.70 -6.57
CA SER A 26 -6.04 3.38 -6.58
C SER A 26 -6.29 1.89 -6.32
N ASN A 27 -5.49 1.01 -6.92
CA ASN A 27 -5.55 -0.43 -6.69
C ASN A 27 -5.26 -0.77 -5.22
N LEU A 28 -4.26 -0.09 -4.64
CA LEU A 28 -3.91 -0.23 -3.23
C LEU A 28 -5.07 0.17 -2.30
N ILE A 29 -5.81 1.25 -2.60
CA ILE A 29 -7.01 1.63 -1.84
C ILE A 29 -8.07 0.53 -1.95
N GLU A 30 -8.33 0.02 -3.16
CA GLU A 30 -9.33 -1.03 -3.37
C GLU A 30 -8.99 -2.29 -2.55
N LEU A 31 -7.72 -2.68 -2.53
CA LEU A 31 -7.22 -3.81 -1.75
C LEU A 31 -7.42 -3.58 -0.25
N ALA A 32 -6.97 -2.43 0.26
CA ALA A 32 -7.14 -2.07 1.67
C ALA A 32 -8.62 -1.98 2.09
N SER A 33 -9.49 -1.51 1.19
CA SER A 33 -10.93 -1.41 1.41
C SER A 33 -11.57 -2.79 1.53
N ASN A 34 -11.25 -3.71 0.61
CA ASN A 34 -11.73 -5.10 0.65
C ASN A 34 -11.25 -5.80 1.93
N LEU A 35 -10.00 -5.58 2.35
CA LEU A 35 -9.49 -6.12 3.60
C LEU A 35 -10.26 -5.57 4.81
N HIS A 36 -10.48 -4.25 4.87
CA HIS A 36 -11.23 -3.64 5.96
C HIS A 36 -12.70 -4.10 5.98
N GLU A 37 -13.33 -4.28 4.82
CA GLU A 37 -14.68 -4.81 4.73
C GLU A 37 -14.75 -6.27 5.20
N ALA A 38 -13.81 -7.13 4.77
CA ALA A 38 -13.76 -8.54 5.15
C ALA A 38 -13.70 -8.74 6.67
N VAL A 39 -12.93 -7.92 7.39
CA VAL A 39 -12.82 -8.04 8.85
C VAL A 39 -14.09 -7.56 9.61
N ASN A 40 -15.00 -6.89 8.90
CA ASN A 40 -16.31 -6.48 9.41
C ASN A 40 -17.45 -7.43 9.01
N LEU A 41 -17.24 -8.32 8.05
CA LEU A 41 -18.23 -9.31 7.61
C LEU A 41 -18.24 -10.59 8.47
N PRO A 42 -19.36 -11.34 8.44
CA PRO A 42 -19.43 -12.71 8.93
C PRO A 42 -18.43 -13.63 8.20
N LEU A 43 -17.93 -14.65 8.90
CA LEU A 43 -16.89 -15.56 8.40
C LEU A 43 -17.17 -16.12 6.99
N LYS A 44 -18.42 -16.53 6.73
CA LYS A 44 -18.83 -17.15 5.45
C LYS A 44 -18.77 -16.20 4.25
N GLU A 45 -18.79 -14.89 4.49
CA GLU A 45 -18.82 -13.86 3.46
C GLU A 45 -17.42 -13.31 3.17
N ARG A 46 -16.44 -13.58 4.04
CA ARG A 46 -15.06 -13.08 3.88
C ARG A 46 -14.31 -13.66 2.69
N GLU A 47 -14.61 -14.92 2.36
CA GLU A 47 -13.87 -15.67 1.34
C GLU A 47 -13.90 -14.96 -0.03
N ILE A 48 -15.04 -14.37 -0.39
CA ILE A 48 -15.20 -13.62 -1.65
C ILE A 48 -14.26 -12.41 -1.68
N LEU A 49 -14.14 -11.69 -0.56
CA LEU A 49 -13.26 -10.52 -0.45
C LEU A 49 -11.79 -10.92 -0.35
N PHE A 50 -11.46 -12.06 0.27
CA PHE A 50 -10.09 -12.59 0.25
C PHE A 50 -9.66 -12.96 -1.16
N GLN A 51 -10.51 -13.63 -1.95
CA GLN A 51 -10.23 -13.89 -3.35
C GLN A 51 -10.07 -12.58 -4.15
N LYS A 52 -10.89 -11.56 -3.84
CA LYS A 52 -10.74 -10.25 -4.47
C LYS A 52 -9.41 -9.57 -4.13
N ILE A 53 -8.91 -9.74 -2.90
CA ILE A 53 -7.60 -9.24 -2.49
C ILE A 53 -6.48 -9.95 -3.26
N ASP A 54 -6.56 -11.27 -3.47
CA ASP A 54 -5.59 -12.02 -4.28
C ASP A 54 -5.53 -11.47 -5.72
N GLU A 55 -6.69 -11.16 -6.33
CA GLU A 55 -6.75 -10.54 -7.67
C GLU A 55 -6.14 -9.12 -7.71
N LEU A 56 -6.36 -8.34 -6.65
CA LEU A 56 -5.87 -6.97 -6.57
C LEU A 56 -4.36 -6.91 -6.32
N GLU A 57 -3.81 -7.84 -5.55
CA GLU A 57 -2.36 -7.96 -5.39
C GLU A 57 -1.69 -8.31 -6.72
N GLN A 58 -2.20 -9.32 -7.43
CA GLN A 58 -1.65 -9.70 -8.73
C GLN A 58 -1.72 -8.53 -9.74
N LYS A 59 -2.80 -7.75 -9.70
CA LYS A 59 -2.92 -6.52 -10.51
C LYS A 59 -1.88 -5.47 -10.11
N GLY A 60 -1.59 -5.31 -8.82
CA GLY A 60 -0.54 -4.45 -8.30
C GLY A 60 0.84 -4.83 -8.87
N GLU A 61 1.20 -6.10 -8.76
CA GLU A 61 2.45 -6.64 -9.31
C GLU A 61 2.56 -6.39 -10.83
N ASP A 62 1.46 -6.55 -11.56
CA ASP A 62 1.41 -6.31 -13.01
C ASP A 62 1.64 -4.83 -13.35
N ILE A 63 1.09 -3.89 -12.57
CA ILE A 63 1.35 -2.45 -12.73
C ILE A 63 2.82 -2.14 -12.43
N THR A 64 3.39 -2.75 -11.39
CA THR A 64 4.81 -2.64 -11.03
C THR A 64 5.71 -3.14 -12.16
N ARG A 65 5.42 -4.33 -12.69
CA ARG A 65 6.12 -4.92 -13.84
C ARG A 65 6.00 -4.05 -15.09
N GLN A 66 4.81 -3.55 -15.38
CA GLN A 66 4.57 -2.66 -16.52
C GLN A 66 5.36 -1.34 -16.39
N THR A 67 5.41 -0.75 -15.19
CA THR A 67 6.19 0.45 -14.90
C THR A 67 7.68 0.22 -15.13
N ASN A 68 8.21 -0.91 -14.67
CA ASN A 68 9.61 -1.29 -14.88
C ASN A 68 9.94 -1.56 -16.36
N LEU A 69 9.00 -2.15 -17.11
CA LEU A 69 9.14 -2.30 -18.57
C LEU A 69 9.16 -0.94 -19.27
N GLU A 70 8.30 0.00 -18.89
CA GLU A 70 8.33 1.35 -19.44
C GLU A 70 9.62 2.09 -19.05
N LEU A 71 10.15 1.92 -17.84
CA LEU A 71 11.48 2.41 -17.50
C LEU A 71 12.53 1.86 -18.49
N SER A 72 12.56 0.55 -18.75
CA SER A 72 13.54 -0.06 -19.66
C SER A 72 13.49 0.45 -21.10
N ARG A 73 12.29 0.87 -21.56
CA ARG A 73 12.03 1.27 -22.96
C ARG A 73 12.13 2.76 -23.21
N ASN A 74 11.84 3.59 -22.22
CA ASN A 74 11.81 5.05 -22.38
C ASN A 74 13.02 5.66 -21.68
N PHE A 75 13.86 6.38 -22.44
CA PHE A 75 15.03 7.08 -21.89
C PHE A 75 14.68 8.42 -21.24
N ILE A 76 13.52 9.00 -21.58
CA ILE A 76 13.02 10.25 -21.00
C ILE A 76 11.96 9.90 -19.96
N THR A 77 12.17 10.34 -18.72
CA THR A 77 11.27 10.14 -17.58
C THR A 77 10.83 11.47 -16.96
N PRO A 78 9.71 11.52 -16.21
CA PRO A 78 9.24 12.74 -15.56
C PRO A 78 10.19 13.23 -14.46
N PHE A 79 10.83 12.32 -13.76
CA PHE A 79 11.87 12.55 -12.74
C PHE A 79 12.85 11.37 -12.71
N ASP A 80 13.74 11.33 -11.72
CA ASP A 80 14.80 10.34 -11.59
C ASP A 80 14.26 8.90 -11.69
N ARG A 81 14.93 8.08 -12.50
CA ARG A 81 14.49 6.70 -12.80
C ARG A 81 14.50 5.80 -11.56
N GLU A 82 15.47 6.03 -10.68
CA GLU A 82 15.58 5.33 -9.40
C GLU A 82 14.41 5.66 -8.48
N ASP A 83 13.97 6.92 -8.44
CA ASP A 83 12.81 7.34 -7.66
C ASP A 83 11.52 6.71 -8.21
N ILE A 84 11.36 6.62 -9.53
CA ILE A 84 10.22 5.92 -10.16
C ILE A 84 10.19 4.46 -9.74
N HIS A 85 11.31 3.76 -9.86
CA HIS A 85 11.42 2.35 -9.50
C HIS A 85 11.17 2.12 -8.01
N THR A 86 11.76 2.95 -7.17
CA THR A 86 11.64 2.86 -5.71
C THR A 86 10.20 3.16 -5.26
N LEU A 87 9.56 4.17 -5.85
CA LEU A 87 8.17 4.51 -5.55
C LEU A 87 7.22 3.37 -5.90
N ILE A 88 7.27 2.85 -7.13
CA ILE A 88 6.31 1.82 -7.56
C ILE A 88 6.51 0.53 -6.76
N THR A 89 7.76 0.11 -6.54
CA THR A 89 8.09 -1.07 -5.73
C THR A 89 7.64 -0.89 -4.28
N SER A 90 7.69 0.33 -3.73
CA SER A 90 7.26 0.57 -2.35
C SER A 90 5.73 0.57 -2.21
N ILE A 91 4.99 1.01 -3.23
CA ILE A 91 3.52 0.89 -3.27
C ILE A 91 3.13 -0.59 -3.33
N ASP A 92 3.81 -1.37 -4.18
CA ASP A 92 3.66 -2.83 -4.31
C ASP A 92 3.86 -3.53 -2.95
N ASN A 93 4.96 -3.21 -2.26
CA ASN A 93 5.24 -3.74 -0.93
C ASN A 93 4.10 -3.47 0.07
N VAL A 94 3.35 -2.35 -0.02
CA VAL A 94 2.19 -2.16 0.86
C VAL A 94 1.10 -3.18 0.53
N ALA A 95 0.81 -3.37 -0.77
CA ALA A 95 -0.18 -4.34 -1.24
C ALA A 95 0.17 -5.76 -0.77
N ASP A 96 1.43 -6.18 -0.90
CA ASP A 96 1.92 -7.50 -0.50
C ASP A 96 1.69 -7.80 0.98
N TYR A 97 1.96 -6.82 1.86
CA TYR A 97 1.76 -7.02 3.30
C TYR A 97 0.27 -7.04 3.68
N LEU A 98 -0.57 -6.25 3.01
CA LEU A 98 -2.03 -6.30 3.22
C LEU A 98 -2.62 -7.62 2.71
N HIS A 99 -2.21 -8.08 1.53
CA HIS A 99 -2.53 -9.42 1.03
C HIS A 99 -2.03 -10.48 2.01
N GLY A 100 -0.80 -10.38 2.50
CA GLY A 100 -0.22 -11.25 3.51
C GLY A 100 -0.99 -11.29 4.84
N ALA A 101 -1.67 -10.21 5.22
CA ALA A 101 -2.60 -10.17 6.35
C ALA A 101 -3.86 -10.99 6.09
N SER A 102 -4.49 -10.79 4.92
CA SER A 102 -5.68 -11.55 4.51
C SER A 102 -5.39 -13.05 4.40
N SER A 103 -4.25 -13.41 3.80
CA SER A 103 -3.78 -14.78 3.63
C SER A 103 -3.54 -15.45 4.99
N ARG A 104 -2.88 -14.79 5.93
CA ARG A 104 -2.72 -15.30 7.30
C ARG A 104 -4.06 -15.46 8.03
N MET A 105 -4.98 -14.50 7.92
CA MET A 105 -6.32 -14.64 8.51
C MET A 105 -7.05 -15.88 8.00
N ARG A 106 -6.95 -16.17 6.69
CA ARG A 106 -7.54 -17.33 6.03
C ARG A 106 -6.83 -18.64 6.42
N LEU A 107 -5.51 -18.71 6.23
CA LEU A 107 -4.70 -19.90 6.51
C LEU A 107 -4.77 -20.33 7.97
N TYR A 108 -4.75 -19.36 8.88
CA TYR A 108 -4.80 -19.61 10.31
C TYR A 108 -6.23 -19.83 10.83
N GLN A 109 -7.26 -19.64 10.01
CA GLN A 109 -8.66 -19.75 10.42
C GLN A 109 -8.99 -18.78 11.57
N VAL A 110 -8.72 -17.49 11.35
CA VAL A 110 -9.03 -16.43 12.32
C VAL A 110 -10.52 -16.11 12.25
N ASP A 111 -11.32 -16.88 12.97
CA ASP A 111 -12.78 -16.75 12.94
C ASP A 111 -13.25 -15.46 13.61
N LYS A 112 -12.72 -15.19 14.81
CA LYS A 112 -13.10 -14.05 15.65
C LYS A 112 -12.14 -12.89 15.43
N ILE A 113 -12.56 -11.92 14.62
CA ILE A 113 -11.80 -10.68 14.43
C ILE A 113 -11.85 -9.84 15.70
N THR A 114 -10.65 -9.50 16.21
CA THR A 114 -10.49 -8.63 17.38
C THR A 114 -10.71 -7.16 17.01
N LYS A 115 -10.99 -6.32 18.02
CA LYS A 115 -11.10 -4.87 17.81
C LYS A 115 -9.79 -4.27 17.28
N SER A 116 -8.65 -4.80 17.72
CA SER A 116 -7.33 -4.36 17.29
C SER A 116 -7.08 -4.65 15.81
N ILE A 117 -7.44 -5.84 15.31
CA ILE A 117 -7.35 -6.15 13.87
C ILE A 117 -8.20 -5.18 13.05
N ARG A 118 -9.47 -4.95 13.44
CA ARG A 118 -10.33 -3.97 12.74
C ARG A 118 -9.69 -2.59 12.73
N LYS A 119 -9.17 -2.15 13.88
CA LYS A 119 -8.57 -0.82 14.00
C LYS A 119 -7.31 -0.68 13.15
N MET A 120 -6.48 -1.72 13.06
CA MET A 120 -5.29 -1.68 12.21
C MET A 120 -5.66 -1.63 10.74
N THR A 121 -6.59 -2.47 10.27
CA THR A 121 -7.06 -2.40 8.86
C THR A 121 -7.67 -1.03 8.49
N GLU A 122 -8.37 -0.37 9.43
CA GLU A 122 -8.87 1.00 9.26
C GLU A 122 -7.71 2.00 9.09
N ILE A 123 -6.67 1.88 9.91
CA ILE A 123 -5.45 2.70 9.82
C ILE A 123 -4.72 2.46 8.50
N ASN A 124 -4.59 1.21 8.07
CA ASN A 124 -3.98 0.86 6.78
C ASN A 124 -4.75 1.49 5.62
N LEU A 125 -6.09 1.40 5.61
CA LEU A 125 -6.93 2.02 4.60
C LEU A 125 -6.76 3.54 4.55
N GLU A 126 -6.78 4.21 5.71
CA GLU A 126 -6.55 5.66 5.79
C GLU A 126 -5.15 6.03 5.27
N ALA A 127 -4.13 5.22 5.57
CA ALA A 127 -2.77 5.44 5.06
C ALA A 127 -2.70 5.30 3.53
N CYS A 128 -3.36 4.29 2.95
CA CYS A 128 -3.45 4.09 1.50
C CYS A 128 -4.15 5.27 0.80
N GLN A 129 -5.21 5.81 1.39
CA GLN A 129 -5.90 7.01 0.87
C GLN A 129 -4.98 8.25 0.86
N ASN A 130 -4.13 8.39 1.88
CA ASN A 130 -3.13 9.46 1.92
C ASN A 130 -2.01 9.27 0.90
N ILE A 131 -1.57 8.02 0.65
CA ILE A 131 -0.62 7.71 -0.43
C ILE A 131 -1.19 8.13 -1.77
N ASP A 132 -2.42 7.73 -2.10
CA ASP A 132 -3.07 8.10 -3.35
C ASP A 132 -3.21 9.61 -3.53
N SER A 133 -3.59 10.31 -2.47
CA SER A 133 -3.67 11.78 -2.47
C SER A 133 -2.32 12.40 -2.81
N ALA A 134 -1.22 11.91 -2.23
CA ALA A 134 0.12 12.42 -2.50
C ALA A 134 0.65 12.03 -3.89
N VAL A 135 0.36 10.80 -4.35
CA VAL A 135 0.75 10.31 -5.68
C VAL A 135 0.12 11.15 -6.79
N LYS A 136 -1.16 11.53 -6.66
CA LYS A 136 -1.85 12.39 -7.64
C LYS A 136 -1.22 13.77 -7.78
N GLU A 137 -0.65 14.30 -6.70
CA GLU A 137 0.06 15.59 -6.71
C GLU A 137 1.43 15.52 -7.41
N LEU A 138 1.98 14.33 -7.68
CA LEU A 138 3.25 14.21 -8.41
C LEU A 138 3.18 14.77 -9.84
N ARG A 139 1.98 14.88 -10.43
CA ARG A 139 1.79 15.57 -11.72
C ARG A 139 2.11 17.06 -11.64
N ASN A 140 1.87 17.66 -10.48
CA ASN A 140 2.12 19.06 -10.21
C ASN A 140 3.03 19.18 -8.99
N LEU A 141 4.32 18.89 -9.22
CA LEU A 141 5.36 18.92 -8.19
C LEU A 141 5.43 20.25 -7.44
N GLN A 142 4.82 21.35 -7.92
CA GLN A 142 4.76 22.62 -7.18
C GLN A 142 3.86 22.58 -5.93
N ASN A 143 3.00 21.57 -5.77
CA ASN A 143 2.08 21.47 -4.64
C ASN A 143 2.68 20.74 -3.43
N PHE A 144 3.91 21.14 -3.03
CA PHE A 144 4.68 20.54 -1.93
C PHE A 144 3.91 20.42 -0.62
N LYS A 145 3.02 21.37 -0.36
CA LYS A 145 2.24 21.40 0.88
C LYS A 145 1.33 20.19 1.00
N VAL A 146 0.66 19.77 -0.07
CA VAL A 146 -0.28 18.64 -0.03
C VAL A 146 0.45 17.32 0.18
N ILE A 147 1.57 17.11 -0.53
CA ILE A 147 2.43 15.93 -0.35
C ILE A 147 2.93 15.87 1.11
N LYS A 148 3.49 16.97 1.62
CA LYS A 148 4.00 17.04 2.99
C LYS A 148 2.91 16.78 4.04
N ASP A 149 1.73 17.36 3.87
CA ASP A 149 0.61 17.16 4.79
C ASP A 149 0.11 15.70 4.77
N ALA A 150 0.10 15.04 3.60
CA ALA A 150 -0.21 13.62 3.48
C ALA A 150 0.85 12.74 4.16
N CYS A 151 2.14 12.99 3.93
CA CYS A 151 3.23 12.27 4.60
C CYS A 151 3.17 12.43 6.13
N ALA A 152 2.87 13.63 6.62
CA ALA A 152 2.69 13.88 8.05
C ALA A 152 1.50 13.10 8.65
N ARG A 153 0.41 12.92 7.89
CA ARG A 153 -0.72 12.08 8.31
C ARG A 153 -0.35 10.60 8.35
N ILE A 154 0.37 10.10 7.34
CA ILE A 154 0.86 8.71 7.31
C ILE A 154 1.78 8.43 8.51
N ASN A 155 2.71 9.34 8.82
CA ASN A 155 3.56 9.21 10.01
C ASN A 155 2.76 9.15 11.32
N LYS A 156 1.68 9.93 11.46
CA LYS A 156 0.80 9.84 12.63
C LYS A 156 0.04 8.50 12.69
N LEU A 157 -0.36 7.98 11.53
CA LEU A 157 -1.05 6.70 11.41
C LEU A 157 -0.14 5.52 11.77
N GLU A 158 1.12 5.55 11.37
CA GLU A 158 2.12 4.54 11.76
C GLU A 158 2.32 4.52 13.28
N ASN A 159 2.63 5.67 13.90
CA ASN A 159 2.71 5.75 15.37
C ASN A 159 1.44 5.25 16.08
N LYS A 160 0.25 5.51 15.50
CA LYS A 160 -1.01 4.99 16.04
C LYS A 160 -1.13 3.48 15.88
N SER A 161 -0.69 2.93 14.75
CA SER A 161 -0.66 1.49 14.48
C SER A 161 0.24 0.77 15.47
N ASP A 162 1.44 1.28 15.72
CA ASP A 162 2.40 0.72 16.70
C ASP A 162 1.79 0.65 18.10
N ASN A 163 1.10 1.70 18.52
CA ASN A 163 0.43 1.73 19.81
C ASN A 163 -0.70 0.69 19.90
N VAL A 164 -1.50 0.53 18.83
CA VAL A 164 -2.55 -0.48 18.75
C VAL A 164 -1.95 -1.89 18.78
N TYR A 165 -0.89 -2.12 18.02
CA TYR A 165 -0.16 -3.39 17.96
C TYR A 165 0.41 -3.76 19.33
N ASN A 166 1.20 -2.88 19.95
CA ASN A 166 1.84 -3.13 21.24
C ASN A 166 0.81 -3.43 22.33
N LYS A 167 -0.29 -2.66 22.37
CA LYS A 167 -1.39 -2.91 23.30
C LYS A 167 -2.07 -4.26 23.05
N ALA A 168 -2.34 -4.60 21.78
CA ALA A 168 -2.98 -5.86 21.43
C ALA A 168 -2.09 -7.06 21.77
N VAL A 169 -0.78 -6.97 21.52
CA VAL A 169 0.18 -8.01 21.89
C VAL A 169 0.23 -8.17 23.41
N PHE A 170 0.31 -7.07 24.17
CA PHE A 170 0.25 -7.12 25.62
C PHE A 170 -1.03 -7.83 26.11
N GLU A 171 -2.20 -7.43 25.60
CA GLU A 171 -3.49 -8.04 25.98
C GLU A 171 -3.57 -9.53 25.61
N ILE A 172 -3.01 -9.95 24.47
CA ILE A 172 -2.98 -11.36 24.06
C ILE A 172 -2.12 -12.17 25.03
N PHE A 173 -0.92 -11.71 25.35
CA PHE A 173 0.00 -12.45 26.24
C PHE A 173 -0.48 -12.49 27.69
N GLU A 174 -1.24 -11.48 28.14
CA GLU A 174 -1.80 -11.44 29.49
C GLU A 174 -3.05 -12.33 29.64
N ASN A 175 -3.93 -12.37 28.64
CA ASN A 175 -5.28 -12.94 28.78
C ASN A 175 -5.51 -14.26 28.03
N GLU A 176 -4.72 -14.59 27.00
CA GLU A 176 -4.88 -15.84 26.24
C GLU A 176 -3.95 -16.92 26.77
N THR A 177 -4.47 -18.14 26.91
CA THR A 177 -3.72 -19.30 27.42
C THR A 177 -3.39 -20.30 26.31
N ASP A 178 -4.15 -20.29 25.21
CA ASP A 178 -3.85 -21.13 24.05
C ASP A 178 -2.73 -20.51 23.21
N ALA A 179 -1.56 -21.12 23.28
CA ALA A 179 -0.39 -20.73 22.48
C ALA A 179 -0.67 -20.68 20.97
N LYS A 180 -1.58 -21.51 20.44
CA LYS A 180 -1.97 -21.44 19.02
C LYS A 180 -2.67 -20.12 18.73
N ASN A 181 -3.61 -19.69 19.58
CA ASN A 181 -4.27 -18.39 19.42
C ASN A 181 -3.28 -17.24 19.54
N ILE A 182 -2.36 -17.28 20.52
CA ILE A 182 -1.31 -16.26 20.66
C ILE A 182 -0.54 -16.10 19.35
N ILE A 183 -0.07 -17.21 18.77
CA ILE A 183 0.66 -17.19 17.49
C ILE A 183 -0.22 -16.62 16.37
N LYS A 184 -1.44 -17.16 16.20
CA LYS A 184 -2.35 -16.74 15.12
C LYS A 184 -2.62 -15.24 15.13
N TYR A 185 -3.02 -14.69 16.27
CA TYR A 185 -3.39 -13.29 16.37
C TYR A 185 -2.17 -12.37 16.30
N LYS A 186 -1.06 -12.73 16.96
CA LYS A 186 0.18 -11.96 16.90
C LYS A 186 0.69 -11.86 15.46
N GLU A 187 0.70 -12.95 14.70
CA GLU A 187 1.17 -12.96 13.31
C GLU A 187 0.32 -12.05 12.41
N VAL A 188 -1.01 -12.07 12.56
CA VAL A 188 -1.90 -11.17 11.81
C VAL A 188 -1.68 -9.71 12.20
N LEU A 189 -1.55 -9.42 13.50
CA LEU A 189 -1.29 -8.06 13.97
C LEU A 189 0.07 -7.54 13.51
N SER A 190 1.10 -8.39 13.54
CA SER A 190 2.46 -8.03 13.13
C SER A 190 2.52 -7.67 11.65
N VAL A 191 1.87 -8.43 10.77
CA VAL A 191 1.89 -8.11 9.34
C VAL A 191 1.08 -6.84 9.00
N LEU A 192 0.01 -6.53 9.74
CA LEU A 192 -0.74 -5.27 9.59
C LEU A 192 0.07 -4.06 10.07
N GLU A 193 0.84 -4.21 11.15
CA GLU A 193 1.78 -3.18 11.61
C GLU A 193 2.85 -2.94 10.53
N SER A 194 3.44 -4.01 10.00
CA SER A 194 4.45 -3.91 8.95
C SER A 194 3.91 -3.31 7.66
N ALA A 195 2.64 -3.56 7.31
CA ALA A 195 1.99 -2.86 6.20
C ALA A 195 1.92 -1.34 6.44
N THR A 196 1.73 -0.91 7.69
CA THR A 196 1.72 0.52 8.06
C THR A 196 3.12 1.13 7.97
N ASP A 197 4.17 0.39 8.38
CA ASP A 197 5.57 0.76 8.16
C ASP A 197 5.90 0.92 6.66
N LYS A 198 5.36 0.05 5.80
CA LYS A 198 5.50 0.20 4.33
C LYS A 198 4.80 1.45 3.81
N CYS A 199 3.63 1.81 4.35
CA CYS A 199 3.01 3.09 4.01
C CYS A 199 3.92 4.28 4.35
N LYS A 200 4.57 4.25 5.52
CA LYS A 200 5.56 5.28 5.92
C LYS A 200 6.79 5.30 5.02
N SER A 201 7.24 4.14 4.56
CA SER A 201 8.31 4.05 3.56
C SER A 201 7.94 4.76 2.25
N VAL A 202 6.72 4.56 1.75
CA VAL A 202 6.18 5.29 0.59
C VAL A 202 6.13 6.80 0.85
N ALA A 203 5.67 7.23 2.03
CA ALA A 203 5.63 8.64 2.40
C ALA A 203 7.02 9.30 2.38
N ASN A 204 8.05 8.62 2.88
CA ASN A 204 9.43 9.11 2.88
C ASN A 204 9.97 9.26 1.44
N ILE A 205 9.62 8.35 0.55
CA ILE A 205 10.00 8.42 -0.87
C ILE A 205 9.31 9.60 -1.55
N LEU A 206 8.01 9.77 -1.34
CA LEU A 206 7.25 10.90 -1.88
C LEU A 206 7.80 12.24 -1.38
N GLU A 207 8.14 12.34 -0.10
CA GLU A 207 8.78 13.53 0.47
C GLU A 207 10.15 13.78 -0.17
N SER A 208 10.98 12.74 -0.32
CA SER A 208 12.29 12.85 -0.99
C SER A 208 12.17 13.33 -2.43
N ILE A 209 11.27 12.74 -3.24
CA ILE A 209 10.98 13.18 -4.60
C ILE A 209 10.56 14.64 -4.60
N SER A 210 9.66 15.03 -3.70
CA SER A 210 9.19 16.41 -3.60
C SER A 210 10.35 17.39 -3.30
N VAL A 211 11.23 17.07 -2.35
CA VAL A 211 12.38 17.94 -2.01
C VAL A 211 13.38 18.07 -3.16
N LYS A 212 13.61 17.02 -3.95
CA LYS A 212 14.50 17.08 -5.13
C LYS A 212 13.97 18.02 -6.23
N HIS A 213 12.66 18.26 -6.26
CA HIS A 213 11.99 19.02 -7.30
C HIS A 213 11.41 20.37 -6.83
N SER A 214 11.73 20.78 -5.59
CA SER A 214 11.37 22.08 -5.00
C SER A 214 12.30 23.23 -5.36
#